data_AF-A0A8H6Z5Y3-F1
#
_entry.id   AF-A0A8H6Z5Y3-F1
#
_cell.length_a   1.000
_cell.length_b   1.000
_cell.length_c   1.000
_cell.angle_alpha   90.00
_cell.angle_beta   90.00
_cell.angle_gamma   90.00
#
_symmetry.space_group_name_H-M   'P 1'
#
loop_
_entity.id
_entity.type
_entity.pdbx_description
1 polymer ?
#
loop_
_entity_poly.entity_id
_entity_poly.type
_entity_poly.pdbx_seq_one_letter_code
_entity_poly.pdbx_strand_id
1 'polypeptide(L)'
;MSFSHPFTLIRNAGNRQAFLPGHRTGAPGVHINRQPGYQLLESKVRVFVAPSISGVLASPLKPYVADGVPVPWKDRYGIFAGIPSTGLTAEHFLKTARKYSAAKAATTSGKTTEADDTKIETVDVIDAAPTPTPRPTA
;
A
#
# COMPACT_ATOMS: atom_id res chain seq x y z
N MET A 1 -48.56 -40.13 -8.32
CA MET A 1 -47.33 -39.75 -9.05
C MET A 1 -46.34 -39.23 -8.00
N SER A 2 -45.34 -40.03 -7.64
CA SER A 2 -44.37 -39.71 -6.58
C SER A 2 -42.99 -39.58 -7.22
N PHE A 3 -42.41 -38.38 -7.18
CA PHE A 3 -41.05 -38.12 -7.66
C PHE A 3 -40.09 -38.09 -6.47
N SER A 4 -39.41 -39.22 -6.25
CA SER A 4 -38.26 -39.33 -5.35
C SER A 4 -37.03 -38.77 -6.05
N HIS A 5 -36.47 -37.68 -5.53
CA HIS A 5 -35.16 -37.18 -5.94
C HIS A 5 -34.13 -37.58 -4.87
N PRO A 6 -33.05 -38.29 -5.22
CA PRO A 6 -31.97 -38.56 -4.28
C PRO A 6 -31.18 -37.27 -4.04
N PHE A 7 -31.21 -36.79 -2.79
CA PHE A 7 -30.39 -35.68 -2.33
C PHE A 7 -28.92 -36.13 -2.29
N THR A 8 -28.16 -35.82 -3.33
CA THR A 8 -26.72 -36.07 -3.39
C THR A 8 -26.00 -35.15 -2.41
N LEU A 9 -25.67 -35.71 -1.25
CA LEU A 9 -24.83 -35.07 -0.25
C LEU A 9 -23.40 -34.96 -0.79
N ILE A 10 -23.03 -33.76 -1.25
CA ILE A 10 -21.66 -33.43 -1.63
C ILE A 10 -20.80 -33.52 -0.36
N ARG A 11 -20.10 -34.64 -0.17
CA ARG A 11 -19.10 -34.82 0.88
C ARG A 11 -17.89 -33.93 0.57
N ASN A 12 -17.92 -32.69 1.03
CA ASN A 12 -16.70 -31.93 1.20
C ASN A 12 -15.89 -32.57 2.35
N ALA A 13 -15.00 -33.49 2.00
CA ALA A 13 -13.99 -34.04 2.89
C ALA A 13 -12.95 -32.95 3.20
N GLY A 14 -13.35 -31.95 3.99
CA GLY A 14 -12.48 -30.90 4.50
C GLY A 14 -11.76 -31.35 5.77
N ASN A 15 -10.47 -31.01 5.88
CA ASN A 15 -9.65 -31.23 7.07
C ASN A 15 -10.42 -30.83 8.35
N ARG A 16 -10.51 -31.75 9.33
CA ARG A 16 -11.21 -31.56 10.62
C ARG A 16 -10.65 -30.42 11.51
N GLN A 17 -9.72 -29.62 10.98
CA GLN A 17 -9.18 -28.41 11.63
C GLN A 17 -10.22 -27.28 11.75
N ALA A 18 -11.30 -27.31 10.96
CA ALA A 18 -12.40 -26.34 11.09
C ALA A 18 -13.47 -26.72 12.13
N PHE A 19 -13.37 -27.89 12.77
CA PHE A 19 -14.40 -28.40 13.68
C PHE A 19 -14.19 -27.95 15.14
N LEU A 20 -12.95 -27.61 15.52
CA LEU A 20 -12.65 -26.99 16.81
C LEU A 20 -12.78 -25.47 16.66
N PRO A 21 -13.27 -24.73 17.67
CA PRO A 21 -13.23 -23.27 17.67
C PRO A 21 -11.76 -22.80 17.70
N GLY A 22 -11.16 -22.69 16.51
CA GLY A 22 -9.80 -22.24 16.30
C GLY A 22 -9.74 -20.76 15.90
N HIS A 23 -8.60 -20.12 16.14
CA HIS A 23 -8.34 -18.79 15.62
C HIS A 23 -8.42 -18.81 14.08
N ARG A 24 -9.04 -17.80 13.47
CA ARG A 24 -9.24 -17.68 12.00
C ARG A 24 -7.94 -17.33 11.26
N THR A 25 -6.85 -18.01 11.56
CA THR A 25 -5.54 -17.86 10.90
C THR A 25 -5.57 -18.36 9.45
N GLY A 26 -6.57 -19.19 9.10
CA GLY A 26 -6.58 -19.95 7.86
C GLY A 26 -5.59 -21.10 7.91
N ALA A 27 -5.76 -22.12 7.07
CA ALA A 27 -4.88 -23.28 7.02
C ALA A 27 -3.75 -23.05 5.99
N PRO A 28 -2.49 -22.82 6.40
CA PRO A 28 -1.37 -22.58 5.48
C PRO A 28 -0.83 -23.88 4.84
N GLY A 29 -1.38 -25.04 5.18
CA GLY A 29 -0.83 -26.32 4.79
C GLY A 29 -1.85 -27.45 4.81
N VAL A 30 -1.33 -28.68 4.66
CA VAL A 30 -2.12 -29.91 4.63
C VAL A 30 -1.57 -30.89 5.66
N HIS A 31 -2.48 -31.59 6.35
CA HIS A 31 -2.11 -32.65 7.27
C HIS A 31 -1.71 -33.90 6.46
N ILE A 32 -0.59 -34.52 6.83
CA ILE A 32 -0.12 -35.73 6.15
C ILE A 32 -0.94 -36.91 6.69
N ASN A 33 -1.65 -37.63 5.83
CA ASN A 33 -2.63 -38.64 6.26
C ASN A 33 -2.01 -39.91 6.89
N ARG A 34 -0.70 -40.15 6.70
CA ARG A 34 -0.01 -41.39 7.13
C ARG A 34 1.02 -41.19 8.24
N GLN A 35 1.38 -39.95 8.55
CA GLN A 35 2.34 -39.62 9.60
C GLN A 35 1.80 -38.42 10.40
N PRO A 36 2.02 -38.37 11.73
CA PRO A 36 1.71 -37.17 12.49
C PRO A 36 2.62 -36.04 12.00
N GLY A 37 2.08 -35.17 11.14
CA GLY A 37 2.86 -34.14 10.48
C GLY A 37 1.99 -33.17 9.69
N TYR A 38 2.44 -31.91 9.63
CA TYR A 38 1.80 -30.85 8.86
C TYR A 38 2.79 -30.31 7.85
N GLN A 39 2.42 -30.34 6.57
CA GLN A 39 3.23 -29.78 5.51
C GLN A 39 2.72 -28.39 5.16
N LEU A 40 3.60 -27.39 5.25
CA LEU A 40 3.30 -26.03 4.79
C LEU A 40 3.26 -25.99 3.27
N LEU A 41 2.24 -25.34 2.72
CA LEU A 41 2.14 -25.05 1.30
C LEU A 41 2.54 -23.58 1.11
N GLU A 42 3.71 -23.33 0.55
CA GLU A 42 4.23 -21.96 0.33
C GLU A 42 3.24 -21.08 -0.44
N SER A 43 2.44 -21.66 -1.34
CA SER A 43 1.39 -20.96 -2.10
C SER A 43 0.23 -20.42 -1.27
N LYS A 44 0.03 -20.95 -0.06
CA LYS A 44 -1.06 -20.53 0.85
C LYS A 44 -0.53 -19.72 2.04
N VAL A 45 0.78 -19.55 2.15
CA VAL A 45 1.38 -18.71 3.18
C VAL A 45 1.17 -17.26 2.78
N ARG A 46 0.59 -16.48 3.70
CA ARG A 46 0.40 -15.04 3.50
C ARG A 46 1.73 -14.33 3.72
N VAL A 47 2.14 -13.53 2.75
CA VAL A 47 3.37 -12.73 2.82
C VAL A 47 2.99 -11.25 2.77
N PHE A 48 3.54 -10.47 3.70
CA PHE A 48 3.45 -9.01 3.66
C PHE A 48 4.64 -8.47 2.88
N VAL A 49 4.39 -8.01 1.66
CA VAL A 49 5.42 -7.40 0.82
C VAL A 49 5.53 -5.93 1.18
N ALA A 50 6.66 -5.55 1.78
CA ALA A 50 6.98 -4.17 2.09
C ALA A 50 7.87 -3.53 1.00
N PRO A 51 7.76 -2.22 0.76
CA PRO A 51 8.78 -1.47 0.02
C PRO A 51 10.15 -1.55 0.71
N SER A 52 11.23 -1.19 0.00
CA SER A 52 12.57 -1.17 0.58
C SER A 52 12.67 -0.21 1.76
N ILE A 53 13.42 -0.60 2.80
CA ILE A 53 13.56 0.20 4.03
C ILE A 53 14.12 1.60 3.74
N SER A 54 15.08 1.70 2.81
CA SER A 54 15.66 2.97 2.38
C SER A 54 14.64 3.88 1.71
N GLY A 55 13.74 3.32 0.90
CA GLY A 55 12.65 4.07 0.26
C GLY A 55 11.61 4.56 1.28
N VAL A 56 11.31 3.77 2.30
CA VAL A 56 10.40 4.17 3.38
C VAL A 56 11.00 5.30 4.22
N LEU A 57 12.28 5.22 4.58
CA LEU A 57 12.95 6.24 5.39
C LEU A 57 13.22 7.54 4.61
N ALA A 58 13.48 7.45 3.30
CA ALA A 58 13.63 8.61 2.43
C ALA A 58 12.29 9.25 2.05
N SER A 59 11.17 8.58 2.32
CA SER A 59 9.85 9.11 1.99
C SER A 59 9.53 10.34 2.86
N PRO A 60 9.12 11.47 2.26
CA PRO A 60 8.65 12.62 3.02
C PRO A 60 7.29 12.38 3.69
N LEU A 61 6.60 11.29 3.35
CA LEU A 61 5.26 10.99 3.82
C LEU A 61 5.29 10.41 5.25
N LYS A 62 4.67 11.12 6.18
CA LYS A 62 4.47 10.68 7.57
C LYS A 62 3.02 10.20 7.79
N PRO A 63 2.75 9.36 8.79
CA PRO A 63 1.39 8.91 9.12
C PRO A 63 0.44 10.04 9.51
N TYR A 64 0.99 11.13 10.06
CA TYR A 64 0.23 12.29 10.52
C TYR A 64 0.64 13.54 9.75
N VAL A 65 -0.32 14.45 9.63
CA VAL A 65 -0.14 15.80 9.08
C VAL A 65 0.08 16.76 10.25
N ALA A 66 0.86 17.83 10.05
CA ALA A 66 1.03 18.87 11.07
C ALA A 66 -0.29 19.65 11.27
N ASP A 67 -0.65 19.94 12.52
CA ASP A 67 -1.92 20.58 12.89
C ASP A 67 -2.13 21.96 12.24
N GLY A 68 -1.04 22.66 11.90
CA GLY A 68 -1.06 23.97 11.27
C GLY A 68 -1.25 23.98 9.75
N VAL A 69 -1.39 22.83 9.10
CA VAL A 69 -1.55 22.75 7.63
C VAL A 69 -3.04 22.81 7.28
N PRO A 70 -3.55 23.94 6.73
CA PRO A 70 -4.95 24.02 6.36
C PRO A 70 -5.25 23.08 5.19
N VAL A 71 -6.28 22.26 5.36
CA VAL A 71 -6.80 21.44 4.25
C VAL A 71 -7.41 22.38 3.20
N PRO A 72 -6.89 22.39 1.95
CA PRO A 72 -7.39 23.27 0.91
C PRO A 72 -8.85 22.91 0.61
N TRP A 73 -9.65 23.91 0.23
CA TRP A 73 -11.09 23.76 0.06
C TRP A 73 -11.49 22.59 -0.86
N LYS A 74 -10.68 22.33 -1.89
CA LYS A 74 -10.87 21.24 -2.86
C LYS A 74 -10.78 19.85 -2.21
N ASP A 75 -9.99 19.70 -1.15
CA ASP A 75 -9.73 18.41 -0.50
C ASP A 75 -10.69 18.16 0.68
N ARG A 76 -11.44 19.19 1.12
CA ARG A 76 -12.41 19.07 2.22
C ARG A 76 -13.61 18.18 1.87
N TYR A 77 -13.92 18.05 0.58
CA TYR A 77 -15.00 17.18 0.09
C TYR A 77 -14.60 15.71 0.00
N GLY A 78 -13.38 15.37 0.45
CA GLY A 78 -12.83 14.02 0.41
C GLY A 78 -12.03 13.75 -0.87
N ILE A 79 -11.17 12.74 -0.79
CA ILE A 79 -10.23 12.32 -1.85
C ILE A 79 -10.95 12.02 -3.18
N PHE A 80 -12.24 11.68 -3.11
CA PHE A 80 -13.06 11.25 -4.24
C PHE A 80 -14.00 12.31 -4.79
N ALA A 81 -13.97 13.55 -4.30
CA ALA A 81 -14.89 14.61 -4.71
C ALA A 81 -14.79 14.98 -6.21
N GLY A 82 -13.64 14.73 -6.84
CA GLY A 82 -13.43 14.97 -8.27
C GLY A 82 -13.84 13.80 -9.18
N ILE A 83 -14.29 12.69 -8.62
CA ILE A 83 -14.70 11.51 -9.40
C ILE A 83 -16.15 11.70 -9.83
N PRO A 84 -16.49 11.47 -11.12
CA PRO A 84 -17.88 11.58 -11.57
C PRO A 84 -18.76 10.59 -10.80
N SER A 85 -20.04 10.95 -10.61
CA SER A 85 -21.01 10.11 -9.89
C SER A 85 -21.20 8.73 -10.52
N THR A 86 -20.85 8.58 -11.80
CA THR A 86 -20.81 7.32 -12.54
C THR A 86 -19.65 6.39 -12.16
N GLY A 87 -18.74 6.84 -11.27
CA GLY A 87 -17.60 6.09 -10.76
C GLY A 87 -16.32 6.23 -11.58
N LEU A 88 -15.29 5.43 -11.26
CA LEU A 88 -14.04 5.34 -12.02
C LEU A 88 -14.27 4.57 -13.32
N THR A 89 -14.85 5.23 -14.32
CA THR A 89 -15.08 4.63 -15.65
C THR A 89 -13.78 4.54 -16.46
N ALA A 90 -13.73 3.59 -17.40
CA ALA A 90 -12.60 3.45 -18.33
C ALA A 90 -12.36 4.72 -19.15
N GLU A 91 -13.44 5.42 -19.55
CA GLU A 91 -13.37 6.71 -20.25
C GLU A 91 -12.70 7.80 -19.39
N HIS A 92 -13.07 7.89 -18.11
CA HIS A 92 -12.46 8.84 -17.18
C HIS A 92 -10.97 8.54 -16.96
N PHE A 93 -10.62 7.27 -16.80
CA PHE A 93 -9.22 6.84 -16.70
C PHE A 93 -8.44 7.23 -17.96
N LEU A 94 -8.94 6.91 -19.15
CA LEU A 94 -8.28 7.18 -20.42
C LEU A 94 -8.09 8.69 -20.67
N LYS A 95 -9.10 9.50 -20.33
CA LYS A 95 -9.01 10.96 -20.39
C LYS A 95 -7.94 11.50 -19.44
N THR A 96 -7.87 10.98 -18.21
CA THR A 96 -6.88 11.38 -17.20
C THR A 96 -5.46 10.96 -17.58
N ALA A 97 -5.31 9.73 -18.08
CA ALA A 97 -4.04 9.19 -18.56
C ALA A 97 -3.49 10.01 -19.74
N ARG A 98 -4.34 10.39 -20.72
CA ARG A 98 -3.94 11.26 -21.84
C ARG A 98 -3.48 12.64 -21.39
N LYS A 99 -4.16 13.24 -20.41
CA LYS A 99 -3.74 14.53 -19.82
C LYS A 99 -2.38 14.39 -19.15
N TYR A 100 -2.17 13.33 -18.38
CA TYR A 100 -0.91 13.09 -17.69
C TYR A 100 0.26 12.83 -18.67
N SER A 101 0.04 12.04 -19.72
CA SER A 101 1.07 11.80 -20.74
C SER A 101 1.43 13.05 -21.52
N ALA A 102 0.45 13.88 -21.89
CA ALA A 102 0.69 15.17 -22.54
C ALA A 102 1.48 16.13 -21.65
N ALA A 103 1.13 16.24 -20.36
CA ALA A 103 1.87 17.05 -19.40
C ALA A 103 3.32 16.56 -19.23
N LYS A 104 3.53 15.25 -19.10
CA LYS A 104 4.86 14.64 -18.99
C LYS A 104 5.71 14.87 -20.24
N ALA A 105 5.11 14.79 -21.43
CA ALA A 105 5.79 15.08 -22.69
C ALA A 105 6.26 16.55 -22.75
N ALA A 106 5.41 17.49 -22.34
CA ALA A 106 5.74 18.92 -22.30
C ALA A 106 6.87 19.25 -21.31
N THR A 107 6.89 18.63 -20.12
CA THR A 107 7.98 18.80 -19.14
C THR A 107 9.31 18.24 -19.66
N THR A 108 9.26 17.17 -20.45
CA THR A 108 10.46 16.53 -21.01
C THR A 108 11.10 17.37 -22.13
N SER A 109 10.29 18.07 -22.93
CA SER A 109 10.80 18.95 -24.00
C SER A 109 11.39 20.29 -23.50
N GLY A 110 11.14 20.68 -22.25
CA GLY A 110 11.62 21.94 -21.67
C GLY A 110 12.98 21.88 -20.97
N LYS A 111 13.67 20.73 -20.94
CA LYS A 111 14.95 20.52 -20.22
C LYS A 111 16.11 20.17 -21.16
N THR A 112 16.34 21.01 -22.17
CA THR A 112 17.50 20.88 -23.07
C THR A 112 18.08 22.25 -23.48
N THR A 113 18.49 23.03 -22.49
CA THR A 113 19.43 24.18 -22.55
C THR A 113 19.52 24.64 -21.08
N GLU A 114 20.63 24.65 -20.35
CA GLU A 114 22.03 24.91 -20.65
C GLU A 114 22.91 24.00 -19.78
N ALA A 115 23.95 23.42 -20.37
CA ALA A 115 25.15 23.05 -19.65
C ALA A 115 26.10 24.23 -19.81
N ASP A 116 26.48 24.90 -18.71
CA ASP A 116 27.73 25.65 -18.64
C ASP A 116 28.19 25.77 -17.18
N ASP A 117 29.29 25.07 -16.92
CA ASP A 117 30.45 25.41 -16.11
C ASP A 117 30.37 25.80 -14.61
N THR A 118 30.96 24.89 -13.82
CA THR A 118 31.89 25.12 -12.70
C THR A 118 31.60 26.25 -11.70
N LYS A 119 31.10 25.88 -10.51
CA LYS A 119 31.60 26.43 -9.25
C LYS A 119 31.38 25.45 -8.10
N ILE A 120 32.46 24.76 -7.70
CA ILE A 120 32.56 24.15 -6.38
C ILE A 120 32.91 25.31 -5.45
N GLU A 121 31.93 25.87 -4.76
CA GLU A 121 32.19 26.67 -3.56
C GLU A 121 31.94 25.78 -2.35
N THR A 122 33.06 25.33 -1.77
CA THR A 122 33.21 25.08 -0.34
C THR A 122 32.53 26.20 0.45
N VAL A 123 31.50 25.87 1.22
CA VAL A 123 31.01 26.70 2.32
C VAL A 123 31.07 25.84 3.58
N ASP A 124 32.16 26.06 4.29
CA ASP A 124 32.35 26.03 5.73
C ASP A 124 31.44 25.15 6.60
N VAL A 125 32.13 24.19 7.21
CA VAL A 125 31.88 23.71 8.57
C VAL A 125 31.55 24.90 9.48
N ILE A 126 30.36 24.91 10.08
CA ILE A 126 30.02 25.22 11.48
C ILE A 126 28.48 25.37 11.50
N ASP A 127 27.79 24.45 12.18
CA ASP A 127 26.73 24.89 13.10
C ASP A 127 26.41 23.81 14.12
N ALA A 128 26.45 24.26 15.37
CA ALA A 128 26.39 23.48 16.59
C ALA A 128 25.06 22.73 16.75
N ALA A 129 25.14 21.52 17.29
CA ALA A 129 23.97 20.82 17.81
C ALA A 129 23.25 21.69 18.86
N PRO A 130 21.91 21.86 18.81
CA PRO A 130 21.20 22.54 19.87
C PRO A 130 21.22 21.70 21.14
N THR A 131 21.83 22.23 22.20
CA THR A 131 21.83 21.67 23.56
C THR A 131 20.40 21.44 24.05
N PRO A 132 20.04 20.25 24.57
CA PRO A 132 18.72 20.01 25.13
C PRO A 132 18.58 20.70 26.49
N THR A 133 17.61 21.62 26.61
CA THR A 133 17.20 22.24 27.87
C THR A 133 16.61 21.18 28.81
N PRO A 134 17.02 21.11 30.09
CA PRO A 134 16.43 20.15 31.03
C PRO A 134 14.98 20.52 31.35
N ARG A 135 14.10 19.51 31.28
CA ARG A 135 12.68 19.58 31.65
C ARG A 135 12.56 19.77 33.17
N PRO A 136 11.73 20.71 33.67
CA PRO A 136 11.48 20.83 35.10
C PRO A 136 10.72 19.60 35.60
N THR A 137 11.27 18.93 36.61
CA THR A 137 10.58 17.93 37.42
C THR A 137 9.51 18.63 38.26
N ALA A 138 8.28 18.14 38.15
CA ALA A 138 7.20 18.38 39.11
C ALA A 138 7.13 17.22 40.10
#